data_AF-A0A532UFV7-F1
#
_entry.id   AF-A0A532UFV7-F1
#
_cell.length_a   1.000
_cell.length_b   1.000
_cell.length_c   1.000
_cell.angle_alpha   90.00
_cell.angle_beta   90.00
_cell.angle_gamma   90.00
#
_symmetry.space_group_name_H-M   'P 1'
#
loop_
_entity.id
_entity.type
_entity.pdbx_description
1 polymer ?
#
loop_
_entity_poly.entity_id
_entity_poly.type
_entity_poly.pdbx_seq_one_letter_code
_entity_poly.pdbx_strand_id
1 'polypeptide(L)' 'MAYERDQKPAFEAELAVNGQEIELNRFAGNFICQTVVGMVKSLRGVGNVETISLKISCKTE' A
#
# COMPACT_ATOMS: atom_id res chain seq x y z
N MET A 1 -12.00 -3.86 26.25
CA MET A 1 -11.41 -4.56 25.07
C MET A 1 -11.70 -3.70 23.86
N ALA A 2 -10.70 -3.48 23.00
CA ALA A 2 -10.62 -2.33 22.11
C ALA A 2 -11.79 -2.22 21.13
N TYR A 3 -12.38 -1.02 21.04
CA TYR A 3 -13.28 -0.64 19.95
C TYR A 3 -12.46 -0.63 18.66
N GLU A 4 -12.74 -1.58 17.77
CA GLU A 4 -12.29 -1.53 16.39
C GLU A 4 -12.97 -0.32 15.74
N ARG A 5 -12.25 0.81 15.69
CA ARG A 5 -12.74 1.95 14.91
C ARG A 5 -12.69 1.52 13.45
N ASP A 6 -13.85 1.40 12.83
CA ASP A 6 -14.01 1.39 11.37
C ASP A 6 -13.67 2.76 10.78
N GLN A 7 -12.43 3.20 11.03
CA GLN A 7 -11.84 4.28 10.27
C GLN A 7 -11.57 3.74 8.87
N LYS A 8 -12.33 4.25 7.90
CA LYS A 8 -12.02 4.09 6.48
C LYS A 8 -10.55 4.49 6.29
N PRO A 9 -9.69 3.60 5.79
CA PRO A 9 -8.27 3.91 5.68
C PRO A 9 -8.08 5.09 4.72
N ALA A 10 -7.19 6.02 5.05
CA ALA A 10 -6.91 7.19 4.23
C ALA A 10 -6.27 6.82 2.87
N PHE A 11 -5.75 5.60 2.76
CA PHE A 11 -5.13 5.05 1.58
C PHE A 11 -5.66 3.63 1.36
N GLU A 12 -5.97 3.31 0.11
CA GLU A 12 -6.38 1.98 -0.34
C GLU A 12 -5.29 1.40 -1.22
N ALA A 13 -5.06 0.09 -1.11
CA ALA A 13 -4.07 -0.62 -1.90
C ALA A 13 -4.77 -1.62 -2.82
N GLU A 14 -4.34 -1.61 -4.08
CA GLU A 14 -4.68 -2.63 -5.06
C GLU A 14 -3.42 -3.42 -5.38
N LEU A 15 -3.51 -4.75 -5.41
CA LEU A 15 -2.38 -5.63 -5.71
C LEU A 15 -2.69 -6.47 -6.93
N ALA A 16 -1.85 -6.34 -7.96
CA ALA A 16 -1.83 -7.25 -9.09
C ALA A 16 -0.53 -8.07 -9.10
N VAL A 17 -0.65 -9.40 -9.15
CA VAL A 17 0.47 -10.33 -9.28
C VAL A 17 0.36 -11.00 -10.64
N ASN A 18 1.37 -10.82 -11.48
CA ASN A 18 1.40 -11.37 -12.85
C ASN A 18 0.14 -11.01 -13.69
N GLY A 19 -0.39 -9.80 -13.49
CA GLY A 19 -1.59 -9.32 -14.17
C GLY A 19 -2.92 -9.82 -13.59
N GLN A 20 -2.87 -10.58 -12.49
CA GLN A 20 -4.07 -11.04 -11.77
C GLN A 20 -4.28 -10.19 -10.51
N GLU A 21 -5.48 -9.62 -10.37
CA GLU A 21 -5.88 -8.91 -9.15
C GLU A 21 -6.00 -9.88 -7.97
N ILE A 22 -5.43 -9.49 -6.84
CA ILE A 22 -5.45 -10.24 -5.59
C ILE A 22 -6.30 -9.48 -4.58
N GLU A 23 -7.37 -10.12 -4.10
CA GLU A 23 -8.20 -9.55 -3.04
C GLU A 23 -7.39 -9.41 -1.75
N LEU A 24 -7.34 -8.20 -1.21
CA LEU A 24 -6.63 -7.90 0.03
C LEU A 24 -7.60 -7.86 1.20
N ASN A 25 -7.24 -8.52 2.30
CA ASN A 25 -7.92 -8.31 3.57
C ASN A 25 -7.50 -6.99 4.23
N ARG A 26 -8.24 -6.57 5.27
CA ARG A 26 -8.00 -5.32 6.01
C ARG A 26 -6.56 -5.19 6.53
N PHE A 27 -5.98 -6.29 7.02
CA PHE A 27 -4.61 -6.29 7.52
C PHE A 27 -3.60 -6.07 6.39
N ALA A 28 -3.68 -6.86 5.31
CA ALA A 28 -2.76 -6.79 4.19
C ALA A 28 -2.81 -5.44 3.46
N GLY A 29 -4.01 -4.93 3.20
CA GLY A 29 -4.20 -3.61 2.60
C GLY A 29 -3.60 -2.50 3.46
N ASN A 30 -3.89 -2.50 4.77
CA ASN A 30 -3.33 -1.48 5.68
C ASN A 30 -1.80 -1.61 5.82
N PHE A 31 -1.27 -2.83 5.88
CA PHE A 31 0.18 -3.06 5.93
C PHE A 31 0.88 -2.46 4.72
N ILE A 32 0.41 -2.77 3.51
CA ILE A 32 0.97 -2.21 2.26
C ILE A 32 0.88 -0.68 2.26
N CYS A 33 -0.28 -0.11 2.55
CA CYS A 33 -0.46 1.35 2.59
C CYS A 33 0.52 2.02 3.56
N GLN A 34 0.61 1.55 4.81
CA GLN A 34 1.46 2.16 5.83
C GLN A 34 2.94 2.08 5.46
N THR A 35 3.38 0.93 4.96
CA THR A 35 4.78 0.72 4.54
C THR A 35 5.14 1.59 3.34
N VAL A 36 4.30 1.60 2.30
CA VAL A 36 4.58 2.33 1.06
C VAL A 36 4.49 3.85 1.28
N VAL A 37 3.48 4.33 2.01
CA VAL A 37 3.38 5.76 2.37
C VAL A 37 4.56 6.19 3.23
N GLY A 38 4.95 5.38 4.22
CA GLY A 38 6.13 5.66 5.05
C GLY A 38 7.42 5.76 4.23
N MET A 39 7.62 4.81 3.30
CA MET A 39 8.75 4.81 2.37
C MET A 39 8.76 6.07 1.50
N VAL A 40 7.64 6.43 0.86
CA VAL A 40 7.56 7.59 -0.03
C VAL A 40 7.74 8.92 0.72
N LYS A 41 7.19 9.05 1.94
CA LYS A 41 7.38 10.24 2.78
C LYS A 41 8.83 10.49 3.18
N SER A 42 9.67 9.47 3.17
CA SER A 42 11.10 9.61 3.47
C SER A 42 11.92 10.17 2.29
N LEU A 43 11.35 10.20 1.09
CA LEU A 43 12.05 10.62 -0.12
C LEU A 43 12.08 12.15 -0.24
N ARG A 44 13.24 12.69 -0.61
CA ARG A 44 13.39 14.12 -0.89
C ARG A 44 12.69 14.49 -2.20
N GLY A 45 12.04 15.66 -2.24
CA GLY A 45 11.41 16.18 -3.44
C GLY A 45 10.03 15.60 -3.74
N VAL A 46 9.51 14.71 -2.90
CA VAL A 46 8.12 14.26 -2.98
C VAL A 46 7.26 15.21 -2.16
N GLY A 47 6.34 15.92 -2.84
CA GLY A 47 5.38 16.84 -2.22
C GLY A 47 4.19 16.09 -1.62
N ASN A 48 2.98 16.63 -1.79
CA ASN A 48 1.77 15.94 -1.39
C ASN A 48 1.59 14.65 -2.19
N VAL A 49 1.31 13.55 -1.49
CA VAL A 49 1.19 12.21 -2.07
C VAL A 49 -0.28 11.86 -2.21
N GLU A 50 -0.77 11.85 -3.45
CA GLU A 50 -2.15 11.47 -3.78
C GLU A 50 -2.24 10.03 -4.30
N THR A 51 -1.27 9.60 -5.12
CA THR A 51 -1.24 8.26 -5.71
C THR A 51 0.19 7.75 -5.77
N ILE A 52 0.40 6.48 -5.44
CA ILE A 52 1.69 5.81 -5.50
C ILE A 52 1.56 4.60 -6.42
N SER A 53 2.37 4.55 -7.48
CA SER A 53 2.51 3.35 -8.31
C SER A 53 3.84 2.69 -8.00
N LEU A 54 3.80 1.44 -7.52
CA LEU A 54 4.98 0.65 -7.19
C LEU A 54 5.01 -0.61 -8.04
N LYS A 55 6.06 -0.80 -8.82
CA LYS A 55 6.30 -2.01 -9.61
C LYS A 55 7.54 -2.73 -9.10
N ILE A 56 7.37 -3.97 -8.68
CA ILE A 56 8.46 -4.85 -8.26
C ILE A 56 8.61 -5.95 -9.32
N SER A 57 9.83 -6.24 -9.74
CA SER A 57 10.12 -7.30 -10.71
C SER A 57 11.27 -8.13 -10.17
N CYS A 58 10.98 -9.40 -9.85
CA CYS A 58 12.00 -10.37 -9.48
C CYS A 58 12.55 -11.00 -10.75
N LYS A 59 13.87 -11.03 -10.93
CA LYS A 59 14.49 -11.81 -12.00
C LYS A 59 14.71 -13.22 -11.44
N THR A 60 14.07 -14.22 -12.04
CA THR A 60 14.40 -15.62 -11.76
C THR A 60 15.64 -15.96 -12.57
N GLU A 61 16.75 -16.25 -11.90
CA GLU A 61 17.95 -16.88 -12.48
C GLU A 61 17.73 -18.39 -12.66
#